data_AF-A0A2G2QA93-F1
#
_entry.id   AF-A0A2G2QA93-F1
#
_cell.length_a   1.000
_cell.length_b   1.000
_cell.length_c   1.000
_cell.angle_alpha   90.00
_cell.angle_beta   90.00
_cell.angle_gamma   90.00
#
_symmetry.space_group_name_H-M   'P 1'
#
loop_
_entity.id
_entity.type
_entity.pdbx_description
1 polymer ?
#
loop_
_entity_poly.entity_id
_entity_poly.type
_entity_poly.pdbx_seq_one_letter_code
_entity_poly.pdbx_strand_id
1 'polypeptide(L)'
;MKTINFPFIAVALGLMLMLVVVRGSQIGEDGTTTLPLLTLLVVSEFCFFVNAIGAYIGIKHMYATSIKPAYAAVTVVCVILAARFMWLGITLWPL
;
A
#
# COMPACT_ATOMS: atom_id res chain seq x y z
N MET A 1 11.15 2.53 17.51
CA MET A 1 11.54 3.28 16.29
C MET A 1 10.97 4.68 16.37
N LYS A 2 11.69 5.72 15.90
CA LYS A 2 11.11 7.07 15.80
C LYS A 2 9.97 7.03 14.76
N THR A 3 8.81 7.59 15.09
CA THR A 3 7.61 7.60 14.22
C THR A 3 7.83 8.28 12.87
N ILE A 4 8.85 9.15 12.77
CA ILE A 4 9.30 9.76 11.51
C ILE A 4 9.76 8.74 10.45
N ASN A 5 10.21 7.55 10.83
CA ASN A 5 10.66 6.56 9.84
C ASN A 5 9.51 5.70 9.29
N PHE A 6 8.32 5.78 9.88
CA PHE A 6 7.20 4.92 9.54
C PHE A 6 6.73 5.08 8.08
N PRO A 7 6.60 6.29 7.51
CA PRO A 7 6.19 6.44 6.11
C PRO A 7 7.16 5.77 5.13
N PHE A 8 8.46 5.78 5.40
CA PHE A 8 9.44 5.10 4.56
C PHE A 8 9.26 3.57 4.58
N ILE A 9 9.02 3.00 5.76
CA ILE A 9 8.75 1.58 5.92
C ILE A 9 7.44 1.21 5.24
N ALA A 10 6.40 2.04 5.37
CA ALA A 10 5.11 1.83 4.73
C ALA A 10 5.22 1.81 3.20
N VAL A 11 5.97 2.75 2.60
CA VAL A 11 6.25 2.75 1.15
C VAL A 11 7.02 1.51 0.73
N ALA A 12 8.12 1.17 1.43
CA ALA A 12 8.94 0.01 1.08
C ALA A 12 8.12 -1.30 1.12
N LEU A 13 7.33 -1.48 2.17
CA LEU A 13 6.45 -2.64 2.32
C LEU A 13 5.34 -2.65 1.27
N GLY A 14 4.73 -1.50 1.02
CA GLY A 14 3.67 -1.36 0.02
C GLY A 14 4.15 -1.65 -1.40
N LEU A 15 5.33 -1.17 -1.80
CA LEU A 15 5.93 -1.48 -3.10
C LEU A 15 6.25 -2.96 -3.24
N MET A 16 6.82 -3.59 -2.19
CA MET A 16 7.13 -5.01 -2.19
C MET A 16 5.85 -5.86 -2.36
N LEU A 17 4.81 -5.57 -1.58
CA LEU A 17 3.57 -6.34 -1.62
C LEU A 17 2.73 -6.05 -2.87
N MET A 18 2.90 -4.88 -3.51
CA MET A 18 2.28 -4.60 -4.80
C MET A 18 2.72 -5.60 -5.87
N LEU A 19 4.02 -5.95 -5.90
CA LEU A 19 4.52 -6.98 -6.81
C LEU A 19 3.90 -8.35 -6.54
N VAL A 20 3.68 -8.69 -5.26
CA VAL A 20 3.02 -9.94 -4.86
C VAL A 20 1.58 -9.97 -5.36
N VAL A 21 0.82 -8.88 -5.19
CA VAL A 21 -0.57 -8.81 -5.64
C VAL A 21 -0.67 -8.90 -7.15
N VAL A 22 0.16 -8.16 -7.90
CA VAL A 22 0.15 -8.17 -9.38
C VAL A 22 0.52 -9.53 -9.96
N ARG A 23 1.50 -10.22 -9.37
CA ARG A 23 1.88 -11.58 -9.81
C ARG A 23 0.84 -12.61 -9.37
N GLY A 24 0.34 -12.49 -8.16
CA GLY A 24 -0.64 -13.42 -7.59
C GLY A 24 -2.00 -13.38 -8.27
N SER A 25 -2.39 -12.22 -8.80
CA SER A 25 -3.65 -12.04 -9.53
C SER A 25 -3.60 -12.55 -10.97
N GLN A 26 -2.47 -13.11 -11.44
CA GLN A 26 -2.41 -13.75 -12.76
C GLN A 26 -3.23 -15.05 -12.73
N ILE A 27 -4.08 -15.21 -13.74
CA ILE A 27 -4.89 -16.40 -13.96
C ILE A 27 -4.01 -17.42 -14.66
N GLY A 28 -3.78 -18.57 -14.02
CA GLY A 28 -3.07 -19.71 -14.60
C GLY A 28 -3.89 -20.40 -15.68
N GLU A 29 -3.26 -21.31 -16.42
CA GLU A 29 -3.90 -22.07 -17.53
C GLU A 29 -5.16 -22.85 -17.07
N ASP A 30 -5.26 -23.15 -15.78
CA ASP A 30 -6.39 -23.86 -15.16
C ASP A 30 -7.56 -22.93 -14.77
N GLY A 31 -7.51 -21.64 -15.13
CA GLY A 31 -8.54 -20.66 -14.76
C GLY A 31 -8.51 -20.24 -13.29
N THR A 32 -7.53 -20.71 -12.52
CA THR A 32 -7.34 -20.35 -11.10
C THR A 32 -6.24 -19.29 -10.96
N THR A 33 -6.41 -18.37 -10.00
CA THR A 33 -5.37 -17.39 -9.69
C THR A 33 -4.19 -18.06 -8.99
N THR A 34 -2.97 -17.61 -9.30
CA THR A 34 -1.73 -18.14 -8.70
C THR A 34 -1.75 -18.08 -7.15
N LEU A 35 -2.41 -17.06 -6.60
CA LEU A 35 -2.72 -16.93 -5.18
C LEU A 35 -4.24 -17.00 -4.97
N PRO A 36 -4.73 -17.62 -3.88
CA PRO A 36 -6.16 -17.62 -3.56
C PRO A 36 -6.69 -16.18 -3.49
N LEU A 37 -7.87 -15.95 -4.06
CA LEU A 37 -8.51 -14.62 -4.11
C LEU A 37 -8.56 -13.96 -2.71
N LEU A 38 -8.91 -14.75 -1.69
CA LEU A 38 -8.99 -14.27 -0.32
C LEU A 38 -7.63 -13.80 0.23
N THR A 39 -6.53 -14.45 -0.17
CA THR A 39 -5.17 -14.03 0.19
C THR A 39 -4.82 -12.69 -0.46
N LEU A 40 -5.13 -12.51 -1.75
CA LEU A 40 -4.88 -11.25 -2.45
C LEU A 40 -5.68 -10.09 -1.85
N LEU A 41 -6.92 -10.37 -1.42
CA LEU A 41 -7.81 -9.39 -0.82
C LEU A 41 -7.29 -8.93 0.55
N VAL A 42 -6.94 -9.88 1.42
CA VAL A 42 -6.36 -9.59 2.75
C VAL A 42 -5.03 -8.82 2.63
N VAL A 43 -4.16 -9.20 1.69
CA VAL A 43 -2.90 -8.48 1.45
C VAL A 43 -3.18 -7.05 1.00
N SER A 44 -4.16 -6.85 0.11
CA SER A 44 -4.53 -5.52 -0.37
C SER A 44 -5.11 -4.65 0.75
N GLU A 45 -6.00 -5.18 1.58
CA GLU A 45 -6.55 -4.46 2.75
C GLU A 45 -5.45 -4.10 3.76
N PHE A 46 -4.56 -5.05 4.08
CA PHE A 46 -3.45 -4.80 4.98
C PHE A 46 -2.53 -3.69 4.45
N CYS A 47 -2.16 -3.74 3.18
CA CYS A 47 -1.35 -2.71 2.53
C CYS A 47 -2.04 -1.35 2.51
N PHE A 48 -3.35 -1.32 2.29
CA PHE A 48 -4.15 -0.10 2.37
C PHE A 48 -4.02 0.55 3.75
N PHE A 49 -4.27 -0.19 4.83
CA PHE A 49 -4.18 0.34 6.19
C PHE A 49 -2.77 0.81 6.56
N VAL A 50 -1.74 0.04 6.23
CA VAL A 50 -0.35 0.43 6.51
C VAL A 50 0.03 1.73 5.80
N ASN A 51 -0.32 1.86 4.52
CA ASN A 51 -0.04 3.09 3.75
C ASN A 51 -0.91 4.27 4.19
N ALA A 52 -2.17 4.04 4.59
CA ALA A 52 -3.04 5.08 5.14
C ALA A 52 -2.49 5.64 6.47
N ILE A 53 -2.01 4.78 7.36
CA ILE A 53 -1.33 5.20 8.60
C ILE A 53 -0.03 5.94 8.26
N GLY A 54 0.72 5.46 7.26
CA GLY A 54 1.94 6.11 6.77
C GLY A 54 1.68 7.52 6.25
N ALA A 55 0.60 7.70 5.48
CA ALA A 55 0.15 8.99 5.01
C ALA A 55 -0.27 9.90 6.17
N TYR A 56 -1.06 9.41 7.13
CA TYR A 56 -1.49 10.19 8.29
C TYR A 56 -0.31 10.68 9.14
N ILE A 57 0.64 9.80 9.45
CA ILE A 57 1.85 10.17 10.21
C ILE A 57 2.71 11.15 9.41
N GLY A 58 2.85 10.93 8.09
CA GLY A 58 3.55 11.84 7.18
C GLY A 58 2.97 13.25 7.20
N ILE A 59 1.66 13.36 6.98
CA ILE A 59 0.93 14.63 6.99
C ILE A 59 1.04 15.32 8.36
N LYS A 60 0.80 14.58 9.46
CA LYS A 60 0.92 15.12 10.82
C LYS A 60 2.30 15.69 11.10
N HIS A 61 3.35 15.01 10.64
CA HIS A 61 4.73 15.46 10.83
C HIS A 61 5.05 16.69 9.95
N MET A 62 4.46 16.81 8.76
CA MET A 62 4.59 18.01 7.92
C MET A 62 3.87 19.24 8.47
N TYR A 63 2.79 19.06 9.25
CA TYR A 63 2.14 20.16 9.97
C TYR A 63 2.91 20.58 11.23
N ALA A 64 3.52 19.62 11.93
CA ALA A 64 4.25 19.88 13.18
C ALA A 64 5.71 20.35 12.98
N THR A 65 6.25 20.28 11.76
CA THR A 65 7.65 20.62 11.44
C THR A 65 7.71 21.23 10.05
N SER A 66 8.76 22.00 9.74
CA SER A 66 8.98 22.51 8.38
C SER A 66 8.94 21.40 7.32
N ILE A 67 8.31 21.71 6.17
CA ILE A 67 8.12 20.78 5.06
C ILE A 67 9.48 20.44 4.44
N LYS A 68 9.95 19.21 4.67
CA LYS A 68 11.09 18.65 3.95
C LYS A 68 10.59 18.00 2.66
N PRO A 69 11.08 18.40 1.48
CA PRO A 69 10.54 17.94 0.20
C PRO A 69 10.64 16.41 0.01
N ALA A 70 11.74 15.80 0.46
CA ALA A 70 11.91 14.35 0.40
C ALA A 70 10.86 13.59 1.25
N TYR A 71 10.52 14.11 2.43
CA TYR A 71 9.53 13.50 3.31
C TYR A 71 8.10 13.71 2.79
N ALA A 72 7.83 14.87 2.20
CA ALA A 72 6.59 15.14 1.51
C ALA A 72 6.36 14.19 0.33
N ALA A 73 7.40 13.93 -0.48
CA ALA A 73 7.34 12.97 -1.59
C ALA A 73 6.95 11.57 -1.10
N VAL A 74 7.57 11.07 -0.03
CA VAL A 74 7.25 9.75 0.55
C VAL A 74 5.81 9.70 1.08
N THR A 75 5.36 10.78 1.70
CA THR A 75 3.97 10.90 2.19
C THR A 75 2.97 10.84 1.04
N VAL A 76 3.25 11.54 -0.07
CA VAL A 76 2.43 11.48 -1.30
C VAL A 76 2.42 10.06 -1.88
N VAL A 77 3.57 9.39 -1.91
CA VAL A 77 3.67 7.99 -2.36
C VAL A 77 2.82 7.06 -1.50
N CYS A 78 2.83 7.20 -0.16
CA CYS A 78 1.91 6.46 0.72
C CYS A 78 0.43 6.67 0.34
N VAL A 79 0.02 7.91 0.06
CA VAL A 79 -1.36 8.21 -0.35
C VAL A 79 -1.71 7.52 -1.68
N ILE A 80 -0.82 7.60 -2.67
CA ILE A 80 -1.01 6.94 -3.97
C ILE A 80 -1.10 5.42 -3.82
N LEU A 81 -0.21 4.81 -3.02
CA LEU A 81 -0.23 3.38 -2.78
C LEU A 81 -1.50 2.94 -2.05
N ALA A 82 -1.93 3.68 -1.02
CA ALA A 82 -3.18 3.40 -0.33
C ALA A 82 -4.36 3.41 -1.31
N ALA A 83 -4.48 4.47 -2.12
CA ALA A 83 -5.53 4.54 -3.15
C ALA A 83 -5.47 3.38 -4.15
N ARG A 84 -4.26 2.95 -4.54
CA ARG A 84 -4.08 1.80 -5.45
C ARG A 84 -4.46 0.48 -4.83
N PHE A 85 -4.10 0.22 -3.59
CA PHE A 85 -4.50 -1.01 -2.88
C PHE A 85 -6.00 -1.04 -2.61
N MET A 86 -6.61 0.11 -2.32
CA MET A 86 -8.07 0.23 -2.21
C MET A 86 -8.75 -0.11 -3.54
N TRP A 87 -8.26 0.44 -4.65
CA TRP A 87 -8.77 0.12 -5.98
C TRP A 87 -8.62 -1.37 -6.29
N LEU A 88 -7.43 -1.94 -6.05
CA LEU A 88 -7.17 -3.37 -6.24
C LEU A 88 -8.13 -4.23 -5.43
N GLY A 89 -8.32 -3.93 -4.15
CA GLY A 89 -9.27 -4.62 -3.29
C GLY A 89 -10.69 -4.59 -3.83
N ILE A 90 -11.15 -3.44 -4.38
CA ILE A 90 -12.47 -3.32 -5.02
C ILE A 90 -12.53 -4.14 -6.31
N THR A 91 -11.51 -4.09 -7.18
CA THR A 91 -11.50 -4.87 -8.43
C THR A 91 -11.37 -6.38 -8.22
N LEU A 92 -10.80 -6.81 -7.10
CA LEU A 92 -10.75 -8.22 -6.71
C LEU A 92 -12.04 -8.68 -6.01
N TRP A 93 -12.86 -7.74 -5.52
CA TRP A 93 -14.22 -8.00 -5.03
C TRP A 93 -15.14 -8.31 -6.23
N PRO A 94 -16.02 -9.31 -6.12
CA PRO A 94 -16.21 -10.35 -7.12
C PRO A 94 -16.50 -9.83 -8.54
N LEU A 95 -15.59 -10.22 -9.43
CA LEU A 95 -15.92 -11.02 -10.62
C LEU A 95 -16.66 -12.30 -10.22
#